data_AF-A0A2K3JK70-F1
#
_entry.id   AF-A0A2K3JK70-F1
#
_cell.length_a   1.000
_cell.length_b   1.000
_cell.length_c   1.000
_cell.angle_alpha   90.00
_cell.angle_beta   90.00
_cell.angle_gamma   90.00
#
_symmetry.space_group_name_H-M   'P 1'
#
loop_
_entity.id
_entity.type
_entity.pdbx_description
1 polymer ?
#
loop_
_entity_poly.entity_id
_entity_poly.type
_entity_poly.pdbx_seq_one_letter_code
_entity_poly.pdbx_strand_id
1 'polypeptide(L)'
;MASASSKTLIDIFDRASKRLKPTLCKSEDATNASSTLSIDQKSRIEYNKNLALSKRNLKICIDRVSKHKESLASGCVKLEELLVEESWLEALSGEFQKSYLVNLAKFVETEICSRDDYIYPPQHLIFNALNTTPFHSVKAVILGQDPYHGPGQAMGLSFSVPEGVKVPSSLVNIFKELKQDLGCSVPSHGNLEKWAVQHLVLHRGGNRLGRARLCQA
;
A
#
# COMPACT_ATOMS: atom_id res chain seq x y z
N MET A 1 28.57 23.43 1.85
CA MET A 1 27.50 22.64 1.21
C MET A 1 26.85 21.78 2.30
N ALA A 2 25.63 22.09 2.72
CA ALA A 2 24.95 21.32 3.75
C ALA A 2 24.40 20.02 3.13
N SER A 3 24.91 18.88 3.56
CA SER A 3 24.37 17.57 3.21
C SER A 3 22.98 17.44 3.83
N ALA A 4 21.93 17.53 3.01
CA ALA A 4 20.58 17.25 3.47
C ALA A 4 20.48 15.77 3.83
N SER A 5 20.35 15.47 5.13
CA SER A 5 20.13 14.10 5.60
C SER A 5 18.87 13.53 4.92
N SER A 6 19.04 12.43 4.19
CA SER A 6 17.94 11.75 3.50
C SER A 6 17.02 11.14 4.55
N LYS A 7 15.75 11.57 4.55
CA LYS A 7 14.75 11.05 5.50
C LYS A 7 14.40 9.62 5.11
N THR A 8 14.36 8.75 6.11
CA THR A 8 13.90 7.38 6.00
C THR A 8 12.39 7.31 6.18
N LEU A 9 11.78 6.18 5.83
CA LEU A 9 10.36 5.93 6.13
C LEU A 9 10.06 6.03 7.63
N ILE A 10 11.03 5.67 8.48
CA ILE A 10 10.92 5.79 9.93
C ILE A 10 10.74 7.26 10.33
N ASP A 11 11.47 8.19 9.70
CA ASP A 11 11.32 9.63 9.96
C ASP A 11 9.93 10.18 9.58
N ILE A 12 9.28 9.57 8.58
CA ILE A 12 7.92 9.92 8.14
C ILE A 12 6.90 9.43 9.17
N PHE A 13 6.99 8.17 9.61
CA PHE A 13 6.09 7.61 10.62
C PHE A 13 6.28 8.27 12.00
N ASP A 14 7.51 8.55 12.42
CA ASP A 14 7.80 9.21 13.70
C ASP A 14 7.24 10.63 13.79
N ARG A 15 7.24 11.36 12.66
CA ARG A 15 6.68 12.72 12.60
C ARG A 15 5.17 12.71 12.69
N ALA A 16 4.51 11.73 12.07
CA ALA A 16 3.07 11.54 12.17
C ALA A 16 2.65 11.21 13.61
N SER A 17 3.36 10.31 14.29
CA SER A 17 3.10 9.97 15.69
C SER A 17 3.27 11.17 16.64
N LYS A 18 4.21 12.08 16.37
CA LYS A 18 4.40 13.31 17.18
C LYS A 18 3.28 14.34 17.02
N ARG A 19 2.57 14.36 15.88
CA ARG A 19 1.37 15.19 15.68
C ARG A 19 0.13 14.62 16.38
N LEU A 20 0.09 13.30 16.56
CA LEU A 20 -0.97 12.59 17.28
C LEU A 20 -0.64 12.45 18.77
N LYS A 21 -0.55 13.56 19.51
CA LYS A 21 -0.61 13.49 20.98
C LYS A 21 -2.08 13.34 21.40
N PRO A 22 -2.44 12.40 22.29
CA PRO A 22 -3.79 12.32 22.79
C PRO A 22 -4.06 13.54 23.67
N THR A 23 -5.00 14.38 23.25
CA THR A 23 -5.59 15.39 24.12
C THR A 23 -6.32 14.64 25.23
N LEU A 24 -5.78 14.71 26.46
CA LEU A 24 -6.44 14.18 27.65
C LEU A 24 -7.63 15.10 27.98
N CYS A 25 -8.78 14.84 27.35
CA CYS A 25 -10.03 15.51 27.72
C CYS A 25 -10.63 14.82 28.94
N LYS A 26 -10.85 15.63 29.98
CA LYS A 26 -11.55 15.28 31.22
C LYS A 26 -12.97 14.77 30.92
N SER A 27 -13.39 13.82 31.74
CA SER A 27 -14.72 13.23 31.80
C SER A 27 -15.79 14.26 32.18
N GLU A 28 -16.81 14.39 31.35
CA GLU A 28 -18.13 14.89 31.73
C GLU A 28 -19.18 13.89 31.22
N ASP A 29 -19.88 13.26 32.16
CA ASP A 29 -21.09 12.49 31.93
C ASP A 29 -22.23 13.42 31.52
N ALA A 30 -22.93 13.08 30.43
CA ALA A 30 -24.39 12.93 30.38
C ALA A 30 -24.92 12.94 28.93
N THR A 31 -25.80 11.97 28.67
CA THR A 31 -26.84 11.96 27.62
C THR A 31 -26.39 12.10 26.15
N ASN A 32 -26.20 10.96 25.48
CA ASN A 32 -26.69 10.79 24.11
C ASN A 32 -26.86 9.30 23.80
N ALA A 33 -28.09 8.81 23.93
CA ALA A 33 -28.47 7.50 23.42
C ALA A 33 -28.58 7.58 21.90
N SER A 34 -27.50 7.23 21.17
CA SER A 34 -27.58 6.98 19.72
C SER A 34 -26.38 6.17 19.20
N SER A 35 -26.63 4.89 18.87
CA SER A 35 -25.85 4.01 17.98
C SER A 35 -24.48 3.47 18.45
N THR A 36 -24.43 2.69 19.53
CA THR A 36 -23.19 1.96 19.87
C THR A 36 -23.06 0.67 19.05
N LEU A 37 -22.55 0.78 17.81
CA LEU A 37 -22.18 -0.38 16.99
C LEU A 37 -21.18 -1.28 17.74
N SER A 38 -21.33 -2.60 17.63
CA SER A 38 -20.37 -3.56 18.18
C SER A 38 -18.98 -3.42 17.52
N ILE A 39 -17.95 -3.90 18.21
CA ILE A 39 -16.56 -3.86 17.71
C ILE A 39 -16.44 -4.57 16.34
N ASP A 40 -17.11 -5.72 16.19
CA ASP A 40 -17.13 -6.47 14.93
C ASP A 40 -17.84 -5.69 13.82
N GLN A 41 -18.99 -5.07 14.10
CA GLN A 41 -19.68 -4.21 13.13
C GLN A 41 -18.81 -3.03 12.69
N LYS A 42 -18.14 -2.35 13.63
CA LYS A 42 -17.20 -1.26 13.32
C LYS A 42 -16.05 -1.75 12.44
N SER A 43 -15.45 -2.89 12.78
CA SER A 43 -14.35 -3.47 11.99
C SER A 43 -14.80 -3.87 10.58
N ARG A 44 -16.02 -4.39 10.40
CA ARG A 44 -16.57 -4.73 9.08
C ARG A 44 -16.84 -3.49 8.23
N ILE A 45 -17.39 -2.44 8.86
CA ILE A 45 -17.64 -1.15 8.18
C ILE A 45 -16.32 -0.54 7.72
N GLU A 46 -15.31 -0.52 8.60
CA GLU A 46 -13.97 0.00 8.28
C GLU A 46 -13.31 -0.79 7.14
N TYR A 47 -13.36 -2.13 7.20
CA TYR A 47 -12.85 -2.99 6.13
C TYR A 47 -13.54 -2.70 4.79
N ASN A 48 -14.87 -2.64 4.76
CA ASN A 48 -15.64 -2.37 3.54
C ASN A 48 -15.34 -0.97 2.98
N LYS A 49 -15.14 0.03 3.85
CA LYS A 49 -14.73 1.37 3.46
C LYS A 49 -13.35 1.34 2.78
N ASN A 50 -12.37 0.67 3.38
CA ASN A 50 -11.02 0.56 2.81
C ASN A 50 -11.03 -0.21 1.49
N LEU A 51 -11.82 -1.28 1.39
CA LEU A 51 -11.98 -2.05 0.16
C LEU A 51 -12.57 -1.20 -0.97
N ALA A 52 -13.61 -0.41 -0.67
CA ALA A 52 -14.23 0.49 -1.64
C ALA A 52 -13.24 1.58 -2.10
N LEU A 53 -12.46 2.14 -1.17
CA LEU A 53 -11.44 3.13 -1.48
C LEU A 53 -10.33 2.55 -2.37
N SER A 54 -9.81 1.36 -2.03
CA SER A 54 -8.81 0.66 -2.85
C SER A 54 -9.29 0.46 -4.29
N LYS A 55 -10.52 -0.06 -4.47
CA LYS A 55 -11.12 -0.26 -5.80
C LYS A 55 -11.28 1.04 -6.58
N ARG A 56 -11.71 2.11 -5.91
CA ARG A 56 -11.79 3.45 -6.51
C ARG A 56 -10.42 3.93 -6.96
N ASN A 57 -9.40 3.81 -6.12
CA ASN A 57 -8.04 4.24 -6.39
C ASN A 57 -7.45 3.48 -7.58
N LEU A 58 -7.60 2.16 -7.60
CA LEU A 58 -7.20 1.31 -8.72
C LEU A 58 -7.86 1.75 -10.03
N LYS A 59 -9.17 2.02 -10.00
CA LYS A 59 -9.90 2.52 -11.18
C LYS A 59 -9.34 3.85 -11.68
N ILE A 60 -9.07 4.80 -10.79
CA ILE A 60 -8.48 6.10 -11.15
C ILE A 60 -7.12 5.90 -11.84
N CYS A 61 -6.26 5.03 -11.30
CA CYS A 61 -4.96 4.74 -11.90
C CYS A 61 -5.10 4.11 -13.30
N ILE A 62 -6.02 3.15 -13.48
CA ILE A 62 -6.31 2.53 -14.78
C ILE A 62 -6.79 3.59 -15.79
N ASP A 63 -7.72 4.46 -15.38
CA ASP A 63 -8.26 5.51 -16.23
C ASP A 63 -7.17 6.52 -16.64
N ARG A 64 -6.27 6.90 -15.71
CA ARG A 64 -5.12 7.78 -16.00
C ARG A 64 -4.18 7.15 -17.02
N VAL A 65 -3.81 5.88 -16.83
CA VAL A 65 -2.93 5.16 -17.77
C VAL A 65 -3.57 5.03 -19.14
N SER A 66 -4.87 4.71 -19.21
CA SER A 66 -5.59 4.55 -20.47
C SER A 66 -5.64 5.86 -21.27
N LYS A 67 -5.98 6.98 -20.59
CA LYS A 67 -6.03 8.32 -21.22
C LYS A 67 -4.68 8.76 -21.80
N HIS A 68 -3.58 8.46 -21.13
CA HIS A 68 -2.24 8.81 -21.62
C HIS A 68 -1.80 7.95 -22.80
N LYS A 69 -2.22 6.68 -22.87
CA LYS A 69 -1.96 5.82 -24.04
C LYS A 69 -2.66 6.31 -25.30
N GLU A 70 -3.83 6.93 -25.17
CA GLU A 70 -4.60 7.47 -26.30
C GLU A 70 -4.02 8.79 -26.86
N SER A 71 -3.31 9.60 -26.07
CA SER A 71 -2.91 10.97 -26.47
C SER A 71 -1.61 11.05 -27.30
N LEU A 72 -0.92 9.94 -27.55
CA LEU A 72 0.21 9.72 -28.49
C LEU A 72 1.42 10.69 -28.47
N ALA A 73 1.46 11.73 -27.63
CA ALA A 73 2.50 12.77 -27.66
C ALA A 73 3.54 12.71 -26.52
N SER A 74 3.33 11.89 -25.48
CA SER A 74 4.33 11.55 -24.44
C SER A 74 3.83 10.34 -23.65
N GLY A 75 4.30 9.14 -24.03
CA GLY A 75 3.64 7.85 -23.79
C GLY A 75 3.63 7.25 -22.38
N CYS A 76 3.78 8.04 -21.31
CA CYS A 76 3.71 7.53 -19.94
C CYS A 76 3.06 8.53 -18.98
N VAL A 77 2.34 8.00 -17.99
CA VAL A 77 1.76 8.79 -16.90
C VAL A 77 2.90 9.23 -15.98
N LYS A 78 2.88 10.48 -15.52
CA LYS A 78 3.86 10.92 -14.51
C LYS A 78 3.76 10.05 -13.27
N LEU A 79 4.90 9.71 -12.67
CA LEU A 79 4.95 8.81 -11.53
C LEU A 79 4.08 9.35 -10.37
N GLU A 80 4.16 10.65 -10.09
CA GLU A 80 3.34 11.31 -9.05
C GLU A 80 1.82 11.16 -9.28
N GLU A 81 1.36 11.05 -10.52
CA GLU A 81 -0.05 10.89 -10.86
C GLU A 81 -0.55 9.44 -10.65
N LEU A 82 0.33 8.49 -10.36
CA LEU A 82 -0.06 7.12 -10.04
C LEU A 82 -0.36 6.93 -8.55
N LEU A 83 0.05 7.87 -7.69
CA LEU A 83 -0.33 7.90 -6.27
C LEU A 83 -1.62 8.72 -6.12
N VAL A 84 -2.70 8.07 -5.71
CA VAL A 84 -4.04 8.68 -5.65
C VAL A 84 -4.65 8.70 -4.25
N GLU A 85 -4.09 7.93 -3.32
CA GLU A 85 -4.58 7.91 -1.94
C GLU A 85 -4.20 9.22 -1.23
N GLU A 86 -5.24 9.92 -0.75
CA GLU A 86 -5.13 11.29 -0.28
C GLU A 86 -4.23 11.42 0.95
N SER A 87 -4.31 10.49 1.90
CA SER A 87 -3.52 10.59 3.12
C SER A 87 -2.01 10.32 2.89
N TRP A 88 -1.67 9.51 1.90
CA TRP A 88 -0.30 9.36 1.41
C TRP A 88 0.20 10.60 0.66
N LEU A 89 -0.64 11.23 -0.17
CA LEU A 89 -0.29 12.48 -0.83
C LEU A 89 -0.01 13.60 0.19
N GLU A 90 -0.79 13.67 1.26
CA GLU A 90 -0.55 14.60 2.37
C GLU A 90 0.76 14.27 3.11
N ALA A 91 0.97 13.00 3.47
CA ALA A 91 2.15 12.55 4.21
C ALA A 91 3.46 12.75 3.43
N LEU A 92 3.40 12.61 2.10
CA LEU A 92 4.53 12.77 1.17
C LEU A 92 4.57 14.16 0.52
N SER A 93 3.77 15.12 1.01
CA SER A 93 3.80 16.49 0.53
C SER A 93 5.21 17.08 0.64
N GLY A 94 5.70 17.69 -0.45
CA GLY A 94 7.08 18.20 -0.51
C GLY A 94 8.13 17.15 -0.90
N GLU A 95 7.84 15.85 -0.81
CA GLU A 95 8.81 14.79 -1.11
C GLU A 95 9.03 14.65 -2.62
N PHE A 96 7.96 14.76 -3.41
CA PHE A 96 8.02 14.73 -4.89
C PHE A 96 8.79 15.91 -5.51
N GLN A 97 9.00 16.97 -4.75
CA GLN A 97 9.75 18.15 -5.20
C GLN A 97 11.25 18.04 -4.91
N LYS A 98 11.69 17.02 -4.15
CA LYS A 98 13.11 16.84 -3.84
C LYS A 98 13.85 16.30 -5.06
N SER A 99 15.06 16.81 -5.28
CA SER A 99 15.89 16.49 -6.44
C SER A 99 16.08 14.98 -6.67
N TYR A 100 16.28 14.21 -5.60
CA TYR A 100 16.46 12.76 -5.71
C TYR A 100 15.21 12.06 -6.27
N LEU A 101 14.00 12.48 -5.84
CA LEU A 101 12.76 11.86 -6.28
C LEU A 101 12.39 12.34 -7.69
N VAL A 102 12.65 13.60 -8.01
CA VAL A 102 12.50 14.14 -9.37
C VAL A 102 13.37 13.37 -10.36
N ASN A 103 14.63 13.10 -9.99
CA ASN A 103 15.54 12.33 -10.84
C ASN A 103 15.09 10.86 -10.97
N LEU A 104 14.62 10.25 -9.89
CA LEU A 104 14.08 8.89 -9.89
C LEU A 104 12.83 8.79 -10.75
N ALA A 105 11.88 9.72 -10.61
CA ALA A 105 10.64 9.77 -11.38
C ALA A 105 10.95 9.85 -12.86
N LYS A 106 11.84 10.77 -13.28
CA LYS A 106 12.27 10.88 -14.68
C LYS A 106 12.88 9.59 -15.21
N PHE A 107 13.74 8.94 -14.43
CA PHE A 107 14.35 7.66 -14.82
C PHE A 107 13.28 6.59 -15.03
N VAL A 108 12.40 6.40 -14.04
CA VAL A 108 11.32 5.39 -14.09
C VAL A 108 10.35 5.67 -15.25
N GLU A 109 9.93 6.93 -15.42
CA GLU A 109 9.08 7.37 -16.52
C GLU A 109 9.73 7.07 -17.87
N THR A 110 11.04 7.35 -18.03
CA THR A 110 11.79 7.06 -19.26
C THR A 110 11.84 5.57 -19.57
N GLU A 111 12.12 4.72 -18.57
CA GLU A 111 12.17 3.26 -18.76
C GLU A 111 10.78 2.69 -19.10
N ILE A 112 9.73 3.16 -18.43
CA ILE A 112 8.34 2.78 -18.73
C ILE A 112 7.96 3.19 -20.14
N CYS A 113 8.23 4.45 -20.53
CA CYS A 113 7.93 4.97 -21.85
C CYS A 113 8.66 4.21 -22.97
N SER A 114 9.85 3.66 -22.71
CA SER A 114 10.68 2.99 -23.73
C SER A 114 10.51 1.47 -23.80
N ARG A 115 10.10 0.82 -22.69
CA ARG A 115 10.09 -0.65 -22.57
C ARG A 115 8.89 -1.19 -21.76
N ASP A 116 7.69 -0.63 -21.92
CA ASP A 116 6.47 -0.94 -21.13
C ASP A 116 6.22 -2.47 -20.97
N ASP A 117 6.52 -3.28 -22.00
CA ASP A 117 6.32 -4.75 -21.98
C ASP A 117 7.25 -5.52 -21.01
N TYR A 118 8.36 -4.90 -20.59
CA TYR A 118 9.37 -5.52 -19.73
C TYR A 118 9.43 -4.91 -18.33
N ILE A 119 8.60 -3.89 -18.06
CA ILE A 119 8.55 -3.23 -16.75
C ILE A 119 7.40 -3.79 -15.93
N TYR A 120 7.73 -4.28 -14.74
CA TYR A 120 6.77 -4.83 -13.79
C TYR A 120 6.83 -4.09 -12.45
N PRO A 121 5.68 -3.87 -11.78
CA PRO A 121 4.32 -4.18 -12.22
C PRO A 121 3.81 -3.19 -13.29
N PRO A 122 2.65 -3.46 -13.93
CA PRO A 122 1.99 -2.48 -14.79
C PRO A 122 1.84 -1.10 -14.12
N GLN A 123 1.91 -0.02 -14.88
CA GLN A 123 1.95 1.36 -14.37
C GLN A 123 0.88 1.66 -13.31
N HIS A 124 -0.36 1.25 -13.55
CA HIS A 124 -1.49 1.47 -12.64
C HIS A 124 -1.36 0.74 -11.29
N LEU A 125 -0.41 -0.19 -11.15
CA LEU A 125 -0.12 -0.96 -9.94
C LEU A 125 1.19 -0.54 -9.25
N ILE A 126 1.95 0.43 -9.77
CA ILE A 126 3.24 0.84 -9.17
C ILE A 126 3.08 1.24 -7.70
N PHE A 127 2.05 2.04 -7.38
CA PHE A 127 1.73 2.44 -6.01
C PHE A 127 0.58 1.63 -5.40
N ASN A 128 0.32 0.40 -5.87
CA ASN A 128 -0.85 -0.37 -5.42
C ASN A 128 -0.89 -0.54 -3.89
N ALA A 129 0.25 -0.81 -3.24
CA ALA A 129 0.33 -0.90 -1.78
C ALA A 129 -0.13 0.37 -1.06
N LEU A 130 0.31 1.55 -1.53
CA LEU A 130 -0.05 2.84 -0.93
C LEU A 130 -1.50 3.21 -1.28
N ASN A 131 -1.92 2.91 -2.50
CA ASN A 131 -3.28 3.16 -2.98
C ASN A 131 -4.34 2.26 -2.32
N THR A 132 -3.94 1.08 -1.84
CA THR A 132 -4.83 0.14 -1.15
C THR A 132 -5.00 0.48 0.33
N THR A 133 -3.95 0.99 0.98
CA THR A 133 -3.92 1.15 2.44
C THR A 133 -3.72 2.61 2.83
N PRO A 134 -4.75 3.31 3.36
CA PRO A 134 -4.61 4.68 3.83
C PRO A 134 -3.51 4.83 4.87
N PHE A 135 -2.73 5.91 4.79
CA PHE A 135 -1.56 6.17 5.64
C PHE A 135 -1.86 6.11 7.15
N HIS A 136 -2.98 6.68 7.58
CA HIS A 136 -3.41 6.67 8.99
C HIS A 136 -3.88 5.29 9.47
N SER A 137 -4.18 4.39 8.54
CA SER A 137 -4.69 3.06 8.84
C SER A 137 -3.58 2.02 8.96
N VAL A 138 -2.33 2.35 8.59
CA VAL A 138 -1.19 1.42 8.53
C VAL A 138 -0.82 0.89 9.91
N LYS A 139 -0.69 -0.44 10.04
CA LYS A 139 -0.33 -1.13 11.30
C LYS A 139 0.98 -1.92 11.22
N ALA A 140 1.33 -2.39 10.02
CA ALA A 140 2.57 -3.12 9.75
C ALA A 140 3.13 -2.71 8.40
N VAL A 141 4.43 -2.95 8.22
CA VAL A 141 5.19 -2.70 7.02
C VAL A 141 6.00 -3.96 6.68
N ILE A 142 5.66 -4.67 5.58
CA ILE A 142 6.39 -5.88 5.11
C ILE A 142 7.10 -5.64 3.78
N LEU A 143 8.40 -5.88 3.75
CA LEU A 143 9.25 -5.48 2.65
C LEU A 143 9.59 -6.65 1.76
N GLY A 144 9.37 -6.45 0.47
CA GLY A 144 9.99 -7.25 -0.58
C GLY A 144 11.36 -6.69 -0.97
N GLN A 145 12.16 -7.55 -1.59
CA GLN A 145 13.40 -7.12 -2.24
C GLN A 145 13.08 -6.49 -3.59
N ASP A 146 12.58 -7.29 -4.53
CA ASP A 146 12.23 -6.90 -5.89
C ASP A 146 10.82 -7.43 -6.23
N PRO A 147 10.09 -6.79 -7.16
CA PRO A 147 8.87 -7.34 -7.72
C PRO A 147 9.13 -8.69 -8.41
N TYR A 148 8.11 -9.53 -8.50
CA TYR A 148 8.18 -10.72 -9.34
C TYR A 148 8.36 -10.33 -10.81
N HIS A 149 9.27 -11.01 -11.51
CA HIS A 149 9.65 -10.67 -12.89
C HIS A 149 8.88 -11.44 -13.96
N GLY A 150 8.02 -12.39 -13.57
CA GLY A 150 7.19 -13.14 -14.52
C GLY A 150 6.02 -12.29 -15.04
N PRO A 151 5.67 -12.41 -16.34
CA PRO A 151 4.51 -11.72 -16.90
C PRO A 151 3.24 -12.00 -16.06
N GLY A 152 2.54 -10.93 -15.68
CA GLY A 152 1.31 -11.00 -14.88
C GLY A 152 1.47 -11.43 -13.41
N GLN A 153 2.71 -11.60 -12.92
CA GLN A 153 2.93 -11.99 -11.52
C GLN A 153 2.94 -10.79 -10.56
N ALA A 154 3.63 -9.71 -10.93
CA ALA A 154 3.74 -8.54 -10.06
C ALA A 154 2.43 -7.75 -10.06
N MET A 155 1.88 -7.53 -8.86
CA MET A 155 0.64 -6.78 -8.66
C MET A 155 0.82 -5.56 -7.73
N GLY A 156 2.05 -5.08 -7.54
CA GLY A 156 2.32 -3.89 -6.72
C GLY A 156 2.16 -4.10 -5.20
N LEU A 157 2.08 -5.35 -4.75
CA LEU A 157 2.07 -5.77 -3.35
C LEU A 157 3.21 -6.79 -3.14
N SER A 158 4.04 -6.62 -2.11
CA SER A 158 5.17 -7.53 -1.89
C SER A 158 4.68 -8.95 -1.56
N PHE A 159 5.37 -9.96 -2.08
CA PHE A 159 5.02 -11.39 -1.98
C PHE A 159 3.68 -11.81 -2.61
N SER A 160 2.82 -10.87 -2.97
CA SER A 160 1.50 -11.13 -3.53
C SER A 160 1.57 -11.40 -5.03
N VAL A 161 0.75 -12.35 -5.50
CA VAL A 161 0.49 -12.59 -6.93
C VAL A 161 -1.02 -12.67 -7.18
N PRO A 162 -1.51 -12.32 -8.38
CA PRO A 162 -2.92 -12.45 -8.72
C PRO A 162 -3.46 -13.88 -8.54
N GLU A 163 -4.77 -14.01 -8.33
CA GLU A 163 -5.42 -15.32 -8.32
C GLU A 163 -5.24 -16.03 -9.67
N GLY A 164 -5.10 -17.36 -9.64
CA GLY A 164 -4.77 -18.17 -10.83
C GLY A 164 -3.29 -18.21 -11.18
N VAL A 165 -2.46 -17.32 -10.61
CA VAL A 165 -1.00 -17.41 -10.73
C VAL A 165 -0.45 -18.39 -9.68
N LYS A 166 0.53 -19.22 -10.10
CA LYS A 166 1.21 -20.16 -9.20
C LYS A 166 1.80 -19.42 -8.00
N VAL A 167 1.47 -19.88 -6.79
CA VAL A 167 2.00 -19.33 -5.54
C VAL A 167 3.53 -19.45 -5.52
N PRO A 168 4.27 -18.33 -5.39
CA PRO A 168 5.73 -18.36 -5.34
C PRO A 168 6.27 -19.06 -4.08
N SER A 169 7.46 -19.65 -4.17
CA SER A 169 8.07 -20.39 -3.06
C SER A 169 8.28 -19.55 -1.80
N SER A 170 8.62 -18.26 -1.96
CA SER A 170 8.75 -17.32 -0.84
C SER A 170 7.43 -17.15 -0.08
N LEU A 171 6.31 -17.03 -0.80
CA LEU A 171 4.99 -16.93 -0.17
C LEU A 171 4.54 -18.26 0.45
N VAL A 172 4.87 -19.40 -0.17
CA VAL A 172 4.63 -20.72 0.43
C VAL A 172 5.30 -20.84 1.79
N ASN A 173 6.53 -20.34 1.94
CA ASN A 173 7.22 -20.35 3.22
C ASN A 173 6.52 -19.46 4.25
N ILE A 174 6.08 -18.27 3.87
CA ILE A 174 5.27 -17.39 4.75
C ILE A 174 4.00 -18.12 5.23
N PHE A 175 3.29 -18.82 4.34
CA PHE A 175 2.10 -19.58 4.73
C PHE A 175 2.40 -20.77 5.66
N LYS A 176 3.54 -21.43 5.49
CA LYS A 176 3.98 -22.49 6.41
C LYS A 176 4.23 -21.94 7.81
N GLU A 177 4.96 -20.83 7.91
CA GLU A 177 5.21 -20.16 9.20
C GLU A 177 3.90 -19.70 9.86
N LEU A 178 2.97 -19.11 9.09
CA LEU A 178 1.66 -18.72 9.61
C LEU A 178 0.85 -19.91 10.14
N LYS A 179 0.89 -21.05 9.45
CA LYS A 179 0.24 -22.28 9.92
C LYS A 179 0.91 -22.83 11.18
N GLN A 180 2.24 -22.82 11.24
CA GLN A 180 2.99 -23.34 12.38
C GLN A 180 2.82 -22.48 13.63
N ASP A 181 2.90 -21.16 13.48
CA ASP A 181 2.87 -20.22 14.61
C ASP A 181 1.46 -19.91 15.12
N LEU A 182 0.48 -19.82 14.21
CA LEU A 182 -0.86 -19.32 14.50
C LEU A 182 -1.97 -20.34 14.20
N GLY A 183 -1.65 -21.49 13.59
CA GLY A 183 -2.65 -22.47 13.19
C GLY A 183 -3.56 -22.02 12.04
N CYS A 184 -3.16 -20.99 11.27
CA CYS A 184 -3.97 -20.49 10.16
C CYS A 184 -4.15 -21.56 9.06
N SER A 185 -5.30 -21.54 8.38
CA SER A 185 -5.46 -22.25 7.12
C SER A 185 -4.58 -21.62 6.03
N VAL A 186 -4.00 -22.45 5.18
CA VAL A 186 -3.19 -21.98 4.05
C VAL A 186 -4.11 -21.74 2.85
N PRO A 187 -4.16 -20.51 2.31
CA PRO A 187 -4.92 -20.23 1.09
C PRO A 187 -4.40 -21.01 -0.11
N SER A 188 -5.28 -21.27 -1.08
CA SER A 188 -4.91 -21.88 -2.36
C SER A 188 -4.38 -20.89 -3.40
N HIS A 189 -4.46 -19.58 -3.12
CA HIS A 189 -3.99 -18.50 -3.99
C HIS A 189 -2.90 -17.66 -3.30
N GLY A 190 -2.18 -16.88 -4.12
CA GLY A 190 -1.12 -15.99 -3.64
C GLY A 190 -1.53 -14.52 -3.47
N ASN A 191 -2.81 -14.19 -3.64
CA ASN A 191 -3.29 -12.81 -3.53
C ASN A 191 -3.42 -12.37 -2.06
N LEU A 192 -2.65 -11.35 -1.66
CA LEU A 192 -2.59 -10.77 -0.33
C LEU A 192 -3.31 -9.42 -0.21
N GLU A 193 -4.15 -9.04 -1.18
CA GLU A 193 -4.89 -7.77 -1.17
C GLU A 193 -5.74 -7.62 0.09
N LYS A 194 -6.31 -8.71 0.62
CA LYS A 194 -7.06 -8.68 1.89
C LYS A 194 -6.20 -8.19 3.05
N TRP A 195 -4.92 -8.57 3.11
CA TRP A 195 -4.01 -8.06 4.14
C TRP A 195 -3.77 -6.57 3.98
N ALA A 196 -3.60 -6.11 2.73
CA ALA A 196 -3.42 -4.70 2.43
C ALA A 196 -4.63 -3.85 2.86
N VAL A 197 -5.85 -4.30 2.55
CA VAL A 197 -7.10 -3.65 2.97
C VAL A 197 -7.29 -3.68 4.49
N GLN A 198 -6.85 -4.77 5.14
CA GLN A 198 -6.88 -4.95 6.59
C GLN A 198 -5.70 -4.31 7.34
N HIS A 199 -5.10 -3.24 6.78
CA HIS A 199 -4.13 -2.38 7.45
C HIS A 199 -2.66 -2.83 7.44
N LEU A 200 -2.29 -3.84 6.65
CA LEU A 200 -0.87 -4.08 6.38
C LEU A 200 -0.42 -3.25 5.18
N VAL A 201 0.48 -2.31 5.40
CA VAL A 201 1.31 -1.86 4.28
C VAL A 201 2.40 -2.89 4.07
N LEU A 202 2.70 -3.17 2.82
CA LEU A 202 3.79 -4.04 2.44
C LEU A 202 4.86 -3.13 1.81
N HIS A 203 5.77 -2.58 2.63
CA HIS A 203 6.88 -1.69 2.20
C HIS A 203 8.15 -1.91 3.06
N ARG A 204 9.27 -1.16 2.92
CA ARG A 204 10.59 -1.34 3.64
C ARG A 204 10.71 -0.80 5.09
N GLY A 205 11.42 -1.51 5.98
CA GLY A 205 11.69 -1.25 7.41
C GLY A 205 10.84 -2.04 8.42
N GLY A 206 11.46 -2.81 9.33
CA GLY A 206 10.78 -3.80 10.19
C GLY A 206 10.28 -3.31 11.56
N ASN A 207 9.18 -3.89 12.03
CA ASN A 207 8.97 -4.43 13.39
C ASN A 207 7.59 -5.12 13.54
N ARG A 208 7.49 -5.98 14.57
CA ARG A 208 6.49 -7.04 14.82
C ARG A 208 5.01 -6.62 14.84
N LEU A 209 4.18 -7.47 14.24
CA LEU A 209 2.73 -7.32 14.06
C LEU A 209 1.92 -8.17 15.08
N GLY A 210 0.76 -7.66 15.50
CA GLY A 210 -0.18 -8.33 16.43
C GLY A 210 -0.89 -9.56 15.82
N ARG A 211 -0.97 -10.63 16.61
CA ARG A 211 -1.26 -12.03 16.22
C ARG A 211 -2.64 -12.36 15.59
N ALA A 212 -3.65 -11.49 15.61
CA ALA A 212 -5.05 -11.92 15.42
C ALA A 212 -5.69 -11.68 14.03
N ARG A 213 -5.04 -11.00 13.07
CA ARG A 213 -5.66 -10.69 11.75
C ARG A 213 -4.97 -11.31 10.53
N LEU A 214 -3.84 -12.00 10.71
CA LEU A 214 -3.05 -12.55 9.60
C LEU A 214 -3.70 -13.77 8.92
N CYS A 215 -4.61 -14.49 9.58
CA CYS A 215 -5.22 -15.70 9.02
C CYS A 215 -6.32 -15.43 7.96
N GLN A 216 -6.67 -14.18 7.65
CA GLN A 216 -7.76 -13.85 6.71
C GLN A 216 -7.26 -13.50 5.29
N ALA A 217 -6.29 -14.27 4.78
CA ALA A 217 -5.92 -14.22 3.36
C ALA A 217 -7.00 -14.84 2.47
#